data_AF-A7SYU4-F1
#
_entry.id   AF-A7SYU4-F1
#
_cell.length_a   1.000
_cell.length_b   1.000
_cell.length_c   1.000
_cell.angle_alpha   90.00
_cell.angle_beta   90.00
_cell.angle_gamma   90.00
#
_symmetry.space_group_name_H-M   'P 1'
#
loop_
_entity.id
_entity.type
_entity.pdbx_description
1 polymer ?
#
loop_
_entity_poly.entity_id
_entity_poly.type
_entity_poly.pdbx_seq_one_letter_code
_entity_poly.pdbx_strand_id
1 'polypeptide(L)'
;HPTNQVLRTHPTNQVLQTHPTNQVLQTHPNNQVLQTRPTNQVLRTRPTNQVLRTHPTNQVLRTRPTNQVLRTHPTNQVLWTRPTNQVLRTHPTNQVL
;
A
#
# COMPACT_ATOMS: atom_id res chain seq x y z
N HIS A 1 -11.63 0.30 -16.43
CA HIS A 1 -10.78 -0.04 -15.27
C HIS A 1 -10.64 -1.55 -15.21
N PRO A 2 -9.42 -2.11 -15.13
CA PRO A 2 -9.28 -3.55 -15.00
C PRO A 2 -9.95 -4.01 -13.71
N THR A 3 -10.77 -5.06 -13.78
CA THR A 3 -11.40 -5.66 -12.60
C THR A 3 -10.35 -6.16 -11.62
N ASN A 4 -9.27 -6.75 -12.14
CA ASN A 4 -8.18 -7.30 -11.35
C ASN A 4 -6.84 -6.73 -11.85
N GLN A 5 -5.97 -6.32 -10.93
CA GLN A 5 -4.62 -5.87 -11.25
C GLN A 5 -3.59 -6.64 -10.41
N VAL A 6 -2.62 -7.27 -11.09
CA VAL A 6 -1.46 -7.90 -10.46
C VAL A 6 -0.21 -7.25 -11.04
N LEU A 7 0.70 -6.78 -10.18
CA LEU A 7 1.97 -6.18 -10.60
C LEU A 7 3.12 -6.65 -9.71
N ARG A 8 4.22 -7.04 -10.35
CA ARG A 8 5.48 -7.39 -9.69
C ARG A 8 6.65 -6.70 -10.39
N THR A 9 7.28 -5.73 -9.73
CA THR A 9 8.32 -4.89 -10.34
C THR A 9 9.41 -4.48 -9.33
N HIS A 10 10.58 -4.12 -9.85
CA HIS A 10 11.73 -3.65 -9.06
C HIS A 10 12.34 -2.39 -9.72
N PRO A 11 11.55 -1.32 -9.94
CA PRO A 11 12.06 -0.13 -10.62
C PRO A 11 12.85 0.74 -9.63
N THR A 12 13.76 1.60 -10.08
CA THR A 12 14.41 2.57 -9.16
C THR A 12 13.37 3.50 -8.51
N ASN A 13 12.41 3.99 -9.29
CA ASN A 13 11.31 4.85 -8.82
C ASN A 13 9.98 4.27 -9.30
N GLN A 14 8.95 4.33 -8.46
CA GLN A 14 7.60 3.91 -8.83
C GLN A 14 6.56 4.95 -8.44
N VAL A 15 5.75 5.36 -9.41
CA VAL A 15 4.52 6.14 -9.21
C VAL A 15 3.36 5.36 -9.81
N LEU A 16 2.29 5.15 -9.06
CA LEU A 16 1.10 4.44 -9.55
C LEU A 16 -0.18 5.03 -8.98
N GLN A 17 -1.17 5.22 -9.85
CA GLN A 17 -2.53 5.60 -9.49
C GLN A 17 -3.53 4.64 -10.14
N THR A 18 -4.23 3.82 -9.35
CA THR A 18 -5.15 2.81 -9.90
C THR A 18 -6.40 2.58 -9.04
N HIS A 19 -7.46 2.11 -9.71
CA HIS A 19 -8.79 1.88 -9.13
C HIS A 19 -9.38 0.53 -9.64
N PRO A 20 -8.71 -0.62 -9.45
CA PRO A 20 -9.27 -1.91 -9.84
C PRO A 20 -10.25 -2.43 -8.77
N THR A 21 -11.09 -3.42 -9.06
CA THR A 21 -11.87 -4.10 -8.00
C THR A 21 -10.95 -4.85 -7.04
N ASN A 22 -9.99 -5.62 -7.57
CA ASN A 22 -8.99 -6.34 -6.80
C ASN A 22 -7.58 -5.94 -7.21
N GLN A 23 -6.71 -5.73 -6.22
CA GLN A 23 -5.32 -5.34 -6.45
C GLN A 23 -4.34 -6.19 -5.65
N VAL A 24 -3.34 -6.74 -6.33
CA VAL A 24 -2.18 -7.39 -5.73
C VAL A 24 -0.90 -6.72 -6.24
N LEU A 25 -0.14 -6.09 -5.36
CA LEU A 25 1.13 -5.45 -5.72
C LEU A 25 2.28 -6.04 -4.89
N GLN A 26 3.37 -6.40 -5.58
CA GLN A 26 4.64 -6.75 -4.95
C GLN A 26 5.78 -5.94 -5.58
N THR A 27 6.27 -4.90 -4.90
CA THR A 27 7.29 -4.01 -5.50
C THR A 27 8.40 -3.63 -4.54
N HIS A 28 9.61 -3.40 -5.08
CA HIS A 28 10.80 -3.07 -4.30
C HIS A 28 11.59 -1.90 -4.92
N PRO A 29 11.00 -0.70 -5.02
CA PRO A 29 11.72 0.45 -5.59
C PRO A 29 12.57 1.18 -4.57
N ASN A 30 13.50 2.05 -4.97
CA ASN A 30 14.14 2.96 -4.00
C ASN A 30 13.13 3.99 -3.49
N ASN A 31 12.36 4.59 -4.39
CA ASN A 31 11.29 5.53 -4.05
C ASN A 31 9.93 5.07 -4.56
N GLN A 32 8.90 5.16 -3.73
CA GLN A 32 7.55 4.75 -4.07
C GLN A 32 6.51 5.79 -3.69
N VAL A 33 5.66 6.14 -4.65
CA VAL A 33 4.42 6.90 -4.43
C VAL A 33 3.25 6.11 -5.00
N LEU A 34 2.28 5.78 -4.15
CA LEU A 34 1.11 4.99 -4.53
C LEU A 34 -0.18 5.69 -4.07
N GLN A 35 -1.13 5.79 -5.00
CA GLN A 35 -2.51 6.20 -4.69
C GLN A 35 -3.50 5.19 -5.28
N THR A 36 -4.12 4.37 -4.44
CA THR A 36 -5.02 3.31 -4.92
C THR A 36 -6.34 3.28 -4.17
N ARG A 37 -7.40 2.85 -4.85
CA ARG A 37 -8.74 2.69 -4.23
C ARG A 37 -9.44 1.42 -4.73
N PRO A 38 -8.91 0.22 -4.44
CA PRO A 38 -9.57 -1.01 -4.85
C PRO A 38 -10.64 -1.46 -3.85
N THR A 39 -11.54 -2.37 -4.21
CA THR A 39 -12.39 -3.02 -3.19
C THR A 39 -11.55 -3.90 -2.27
N ASN A 40 -10.68 -4.74 -2.85
CA ASN A 40 -9.74 -5.59 -2.11
C ASN A 40 -8.29 -5.27 -2.48
N GLN A 41 -7.43 -5.07 -1.49
CA GLN A 41 -6.02 -4.76 -1.69
C GLN A 41 -5.11 -5.72 -0.92
N VAL A 42 -4.13 -6.27 -1.62
CA VAL A 42 -2.95 -6.91 -1.02
C VAL A 42 -1.71 -6.19 -1.52
N LEU A 43 -0.91 -5.65 -0.60
CA LEU A 43 0.29 -4.91 -0.94
C LEU A 43 1.50 -5.39 -0.14
N ARG A 44 2.58 -5.76 -0.84
CA ARG A 44 3.87 -6.08 -0.25
C ARG A 44 4.96 -5.22 -0.85
N THR A 45 5.46 -4.24 -0.10
CA THR A 45 6.50 -3.33 -0.60
C THR A 45 7.67 -3.16 0.36
N ARG A 46 8.84 -2.86 -0.19
CA ARG A 46 10.06 -2.59 0.60
C ARG A 46 10.92 -1.48 0.00
N PRO A 47 10.41 -0.24 -0.09
CA PRO A 47 11.21 0.84 -0.66
C PRO A 47 12.12 1.52 0.35
N THR A 48 13.10 2.32 -0.07
CA THR A 48 13.80 3.20 0.87
C THR A 48 12.85 4.30 1.38
N ASN A 49 12.16 4.98 0.47
CA ASN A 49 11.15 5.99 0.79
C ASN A 49 9.77 5.60 0.24
N GLN A 50 8.75 5.66 1.09
CA GLN A 50 7.38 5.32 0.72
C GLN A 50 6.38 6.43 1.06
N VAL A 51 5.56 6.80 0.09
CA VAL A 51 4.32 7.54 0.29
C VAL A 51 3.17 6.68 -0.23
N LEU A 52 2.22 6.34 0.64
CA LEU A 52 1.09 5.47 0.30
C LEU A 52 -0.23 6.08 0.76
N ARG A 53 -1.17 6.20 -0.17
CA ARG A 53 -2.55 6.64 0.09
C ARG A 53 -3.54 5.61 -0.45
N THR A 54 -4.21 4.87 0.44
CA THR A 54 -5.14 3.78 0.06
C THR A 54 -6.50 3.90 0.74
N HIS A 55 -7.57 3.55 0.03
CA HIS A 55 -8.94 3.56 0.57
C HIS A 55 -9.71 2.31 0.10
N PRO A 56 -9.33 1.10 0.50
CA PRO A 56 -10.04 -0.11 0.07
C PRO A 56 -11.14 -0.55 1.02
N THR A 57 -12.02 -1.47 0.63
CA THR A 57 -12.92 -2.11 1.62
C THR A 57 -12.12 -3.06 2.51
N ASN A 58 -11.33 -3.95 1.91
CA ASN A 58 -10.43 -4.87 2.63
C ASN A 58 -8.97 -4.61 2.26
N GLN A 59 -8.11 -4.49 3.26
CA GLN A 59 -6.69 -4.23 3.08
C GLN A 59 -5.80 -5.23 3.82
N VAL A 60 -4.85 -5.83 3.11
CA VAL A 60 -3.68 -6.48 3.69
C VAL A 60 -2.44 -5.71 3.24
N LEU A 61 -1.72 -5.14 4.18
CA LEU A 61 -0.55 -4.30 3.90
C LEU A 61 0.68 -4.83 4.65
N ARG A 62 1.74 -5.14 3.89
CA ARG A 62 3.05 -5.50 4.43
C ARG A 62 4.15 -4.60 3.86
N THR A 63 4.61 -3.64 4.65
CA THR A 63 5.60 -2.64 4.24
C THR A 63 6.82 -2.61 5.15
N ARG A 64 8.01 -2.46 4.57
CA ARG A 64 9.25 -2.28 5.34
C ARG A 64 10.17 -1.23 4.71
N PRO A 65 9.80 0.06 4.76
CA PRO A 65 10.65 1.10 4.21
C PRO A 65 11.64 1.67 5.22
N THR A 66 12.59 2.50 4.78
CA THR A 66 13.37 3.33 5.72
C THR A 66 12.52 4.49 6.22
N ASN A 67 11.93 5.26 5.30
CA ASN A 67 11.02 6.36 5.61
C ASN A 67 9.62 6.08 5.05
N GLN A 68 8.58 6.29 5.86
CA GLN A 68 7.20 6.05 5.47
C GLN A 68 6.26 7.20 5.79
N VAL A 69 5.45 7.57 4.80
CA VAL A 69 4.20 8.30 4.99
C VAL A 69 3.05 7.42 4.54
N LEU A 70 2.17 7.06 5.46
CA LEU A 70 1.07 6.14 5.20
C LEU A 70 -0.27 6.76 5.60
N ARG A 71 -1.21 6.83 4.64
CA ARG A 71 -2.59 7.23 4.85
C ARG A 71 -3.55 6.16 4.34
N THR A 72 -4.21 5.42 5.24
CA THR A 72 -5.16 4.35 4.87
C THR A 72 -6.51 4.53 5.57
N HIS A 73 -7.60 4.26 4.85
CA HIS A 73 -8.97 4.29 5.39
C HIS A 73 -9.76 3.08 4.90
N PRO A 74 -9.44 1.86 5.36
CA PRO A 74 -10.19 0.68 4.95
C PRO A 74 -11.39 0.37 5.85
N THR A 75 -12.29 -0.52 5.42
CA THR A 75 -13.27 -1.10 6.36
C THR A 75 -12.58 -2.13 7.24
N ASN A 76 -11.91 -3.12 6.65
CA ASN A 76 -11.11 -4.13 7.35
C ASN A 76 -9.63 -4.00 6.99
N GLN A 77 -8.76 -4.02 8.00
CA GLN A 77 -7.32 -3.86 7.83
C GLN A 77 -6.53 -4.94 8.55
N VAL A 78 -5.55 -5.49 7.84
CA VAL A 78 -4.39 -6.15 8.43
C VAL A 78 -3.14 -5.39 8.03
N LEU A 79 -2.38 -4.90 9.01
CA LEU A 79 -1.24 -4.02 8.78
C LEU A 79 0.03 -4.50 9.47
N TRP A 80 1.01 -4.89 8.67
CA TRP A 80 2.38 -5.08 9.13
C TRP A 80 3.29 -4.02 8.53
N THR A 81 3.65 -3.03 9.34
CA THR A 81 4.64 -2.03 8.96
C THR A 81 5.81 -1.98 9.94
N ARG A 82 7.03 -1.82 9.42
CA ARG A 82 8.24 -1.67 10.23
C ARG A 82 9.25 -0.72 9.57
N PRO A 83 9.00 0.59 9.66
CA PRO A 83 9.90 1.61 9.13
C PRO A 83 10.89 2.12 10.18
N THR A 84 11.97 2.77 9.74
CA THR A 84 12.87 3.52 10.63
C THR A 84 12.21 4.83 11.08
N ASN A 85 11.68 5.60 10.12
CA ASN A 85 10.91 6.83 10.37
C ASN A 85 9.51 6.70 9.78
N GLN A 86 8.48 7.11 10.54
CA GLN A 86 7.09 7.01 10.07
C GLN A 86 6.18 8.16 10.47
N VAL A 87 5.32 8.50 9.53
CA VAL A 87 4.06 9.22 9.75
C VAL A 87 2.92 8.31 9.34
N LEU A 88 2.06 7.95 10.29
CA LEU A 88 0.97 7.00 10.09
C LEU A 88 -0.39 7.66 10.37
N ARG A 89 -1.32 7.54 9.42
CA ARG A 89 -2.74 7.87 9.60
C ARG A 89 -3.59 6.73 9.07
N THR A 90 -4.07 5.88 9.97
CA THR A 90 -4.89 4.70 9.68
C THR A 90 -6.24 4.86 10.36
N HIS A 91 -7.33 4.76 9.60
CA HIS A 91 -8.70 4.81 10.16
C HIS A 91 -9.51 3.61 9.66
N PRO A 92 -9.19 2.39 10.10
CA PRO A 92 -10.01 1.22 9.82
C PRO A 92 -11.26 1.15 10.71
N THR A 93 -12.33 0.52 10.21
CA THR A 93 -13.44 0.09 11.08
C THR A 93 -13.01 -1.10 11.95
N ASN A 94 -12.35 -2.09 11.34
CA ASN A 94 -11.79 -3.26 12.02
C ASN A 94 -10.30 -3.39 11.70
N GLN A 95 -9.46 -3.54 12.73
CA GLN A 95 -8.01 -3.58 12.57
C GLN A 95 -7.36 -4.78 13.27
N VAL A 96 -6.43 -5.41 12.54
CA VAL A 96 -5.43 -6.33 13.06
C VAL A 96 -4.04 -5.73 12.78
N LEU A 97 -3.18 -5.72 13.80
CA LEU A 97 -1.81 -5.19 13.77
C LEU A 97 -0.78 -6.32 13.91
#